data_AF-A0A3S1CEP7-F1
#
_entry.id   AF-A0A3S1CEP7-F1
#
_cell.length_a   1.000
_cell.length_b   1.000
_cell.length_c   1.000
_cell.angle_alpha   90.00
_cell.angle_beta   90.00
_cell.angle_gamma   90.00
#
_symmetry.space_group_name_H-M   'P 1'
#
loop_
_entity.id
_entity.type
_entity.pdbx_description
1 polymer ?
#
loop_
_entity_poly.entity_id
_entity_poly.type
_entity_poly.pdbx_seq_one_letter_code
_entity_poly.pdbx_strand_id
1 'polypeptide(L)'
;MVQLQLLPVGALLMFAVEFYHTLAHFMILSGMRMLPRKDLIRIRYYFLVDTVSVMTSTLLTGRFVWLACIQVIQHLFYFFTWEQSYMAKRIVDWSSLDWFKTEGAGRPVVSRMLSQLDSFCGTLFDMLVHMCMMYALGRAYLDVTGVLVAVLLAQAALYVVVFNPKFAWSHPNSMPGWVQRRIGALALRYD
;
A
#
# COMPACT_ATOMS: atom_id res chain seq x y z
N MET A 1 -2.31 -9.81 -36.26
CA MET A 1 -3.48 -10.12 -35.42
C MET A 1 -3.13 -10.59 -33.99
N VAL A 2 -1.86 -10.57 -33.55
CA VAL A 2 -1.45 -11.00 -32.18
C VAL A 2 -1.31 -9.82 -31.20
N GLN A 3 -0.99 -8.61 -31.70
CA GLN A 3 -0.81 -7.41 -30.86
C GLN A 3 -2.10 -6.92 -30.15
N LEU A 4 -3.29 -7.22 -30.68
CA LEU A 4 -4.55 -6.78 -30.10
C LEU A 4 -4.98 -7.59 -28.85
N GLN A 5 -4.40 -8.76 -28.59
CA GLN A 5 -4.80 -9.61 -27.45
C GLN A 5 -3.97 -9.39 -26.18
N LEU A 6 -2.78 -8.79 -26.28
CA LEU A 6 -1.89 -8.57 -25.12
C LEU A 6 -2.30 -7.34 -24.30
N LEU A 7 -2.87 -6.31 -24.93
CA LEU A 7 -3.24 -5.07 -24.26
C LEU A 7 -4.38 -5.28 -23.23
N PRO A 8 -5.48 -6.00 -23.53
CA PRO A 8 -6.52 -6.28 -22.54
C PRO A 8 -6.01 -7.15 -21.38
N VAL A 9 -5.14 -8.13 -21.65
CA VAL A 9 -4.54 -8.97 -20.60
C VAL A 9 -3.63 -8.14 -19.70
N GLY A 10 -2.79 -7.27 -20.28
CA GLY A 10 -1.95 -6.34 -19.52
C GLY A 10 -2.79 -5.40 -18.65
N ALA A 11 -3.85 -4.81 -19.20
CA ALA A 11 -4.75 -3.95 -18.45
C ALA A 11 -5.48 -4.68 -17.32
N LEU A 12 -5.87 -5.95 -17.52
CA LEU A 12 -6.47 -6.79 -16.49
C LEU A 12 -5.49 -7.04 -15.33
N LEU A 13 -4.24 -7.39 -15.64
CA LEU A 13 -3.21 -7.61 -14.62
C LEU A 13 -2.89 -6.31 -13.88
N MET A 14 -2.76 -5.19 -14.60
CA MET A 14 -2.55 -3.89 -13.98
C MET A 14 -3.71 -3.50 -13.08
N PHE A 15 -4.96 -3.70 -13.51
CA PHE A 15 -6.12 -3.45 -12.66
C PHE A 15 -6.05 -4.26 -11.36
N ALA A 16 -5.69 -5.54 -11.44
CA ALA A 16 -5.53 -6.40 -10.27
C ALA A 16 -4.42 -5.88 -9.33
N VAL A 17 -3.30 -5.41 -9.87
CA VAL A 17 -2.20 -4.81 -9.11
C VAL A 17 -2.63 -3.49 -8.44
N GLU A 18 -3.29 -2.59 -9.16
CA GLU A 18 -3.81 -1.34 -8.59
C GLU A 18 -4.86 -1.60 -7.50
N PHE A 19 -5.69 -2.64 -7.67
CA PHE A 19 -6.65 -3.05 -6.64
C PHE A 19 -5.98 -3.67 -5.42
N TYR A 20 -4.93 -4.48 -5.62
CA TYR A 20 -4.09 -4.99 -4.55
C TYR A 20 -3.50 -3.83 -3.73
N HIS A 21 -2.92 -2.82 -4.38
CA HIS A 21 -2.33 -1.65 -3.71
C HIS A 21 -3.40 -0.83 -2.98
N THR A 22 -4.56 -0.59 -3.59
CA THR A 22 -5.70 0.07 -2.94
C THR A 22 -6.07 -0.62 -1.62
N LEU A 23 -6.22 -1.95 -1.64
CA LEU A 23 -6.57 -2.71 -0.44
C LEU A 23 -5.42 -2.78 0.58
N ALA A 24 -4.18 -2.88 0.13
CA ALA A 24 -3.00 -2.87 1.01
C ALA A 24 -2.90 -1.53 1.76
N HIS A 25 -3.00 -0.41 1.06
CA HIS A 25 -3.02 0.93 1.65
C HIS A 25 -4.22 1.10 2.59
N PHE A 26 -5.42 0.66 2.20
CA PHE A 26 -6.59 0.67 3.06
C PHE A 26 -6.38 -0.12 4.36
N MET A 27 -5.71 -1.28 4.30
CA MET A 27 -5.40 -2.10 5.47
C MET A 27 -4.41 -1.44 6.42
N ILE A 28 -3.40 -0.74 5.89
CA ILE A 28 -2.47 0.05 6.69
C ILE A 28 -3.19 1.24 7.32
N LEU A 29 -3.95 1.99 6.52
CA LEU A 29 -4.67 3.20 6.92
C LEU A 29 -5.66 2.92 8.07
N SER A 30 -6.40 1.82 7.96
CA SER A 30 -7.38 1.38 8.97
C SER A 30 -6.76 0.59 10.13
N GLY A 31 -5.50 0.15 10.00
CA GLY A 31 -4.83 -0.67 11.01
C GLY A 31 -5.31 -2.13 11.05
N MET A 32 -5.92 -2.62 9.97
CA MET A 32 -6.40 -4.00 9.89
C MET A 32 -5.26 -5.02 9.77
N ARG A 33 -4.22 -4.71 8.98
CA ARG A 33 -3.07 -5.59 8.77
C ARG A 33 -1.81 -4.78 8.59
N MET A 34 -0.78 -5.09 9.39
CA MET A 34 0.47 -4.35 9.43
C MET A 34 1.64 -5.28 9.74
N LEU A 35 2.86 -4.80 9.53
CA LEU A 35 4.09 -5.51 9.84
C LEU A 35 4.78 -4.93 11.09
N PRO A 36 5.61 -5.71 11.80
CA PRO A 36 6.55 -5.14 12.75
C PRO A 36 7.50 -4.18 12.03
N ARG A 37 7.90 -3.10 12.71
CA ARG A 37 8.79 -2.08 12.16
C ARG A 37 10.04 -2.67 11.52
N LYS A 38 10.69 -3.62 12.20
CA LYS A 38 11.91 -4.28 11.72
C LYS A 38 11.74 -5.11 10.43
N ASP A 39 10.51 -5.50 10.11
CA ASP A 39 10.17 -6.11 8.81
C ASP A 39 9.92 -5.03 7.78
N LEU A 40 9.19 -3.98 8.18
CA LEU A 40 8.80 -2.90 7.30
C LEU A 40 10.02 -2.14 6.73
N ILE A 41 11.09 -1.98 7.51
CA ILE A 41 12.33 -1.36 7.00
C ILE A 41 12.95 -2.13 5.82
N ARG A 42 12.64 -3.44 5.67
CA ARG A 42 13.17 -4.29 4.60
C ARG A 42 12.36 -4.21 3.32
N ILE A 43 11.15 -3.64 3.35
CA ILE A 43 10.26 -3.58 2.19
C ILE A 43 10.44 -2.32 1.35
N ARG A 44 11.61 -1.66 1.38
CA ARG A 44 11.90 -0.46 0.59
C ARG A 44 11.53 -0.62 -0.90
N TYR A 45 11.78 -1.78 -1.48
CA TYR A 45 11.47 -2.06 -2.89
C TYR A 45 9.97 -2.08 -3.21
N TYR A 46 9.09 -2.15 -2.21
CA TYR A 46 7.65 -1.98 -2.39
C TYR A 46 7.34 -0.65 -3.07
N PHE A 47 7.97 0.47 -2.65
CA PHE A 47 7.72 1.78 -3.26
C PHE A 47 8.07 1.80 -4.75
N LEU A 48 9.07 1.04 -5.18
CA LEU A 48 9.42 0.95 -6.60
C LEU A 48 8.34 0.17 -7.39
N VAL A 49 7.86 -0.94 -6.84
CA VAL A 49 6.77 -1.72 -7.46
C VAL A 49 5.51 -0.86 -7.58
N ASP A 50 5.19 -0.13 -6.51
CA ASP A 50 4.03 0.76 -6.42
C ASP A 50 4.11 1.92 -7.43
N THR A 51 5.29 2.54 -7.56
CA THR A 51 5.55 3.55 -8.60
C THR A 51 5.44 2.97 -10.01
N VAL A 52 6.05 1.80 -10.27
CA VAL A 52 6.02 1.17 -11.59
C VAL A 52 4.58 0.81 -11.97
N SER A 53 3.74 0.41 -11.02
CA SER A 53 2.34 0.10 -11.31
C SER A 53 1.61 1.36 -11.79
N VAL A 54 1.68 2.45 -11.02
CA VAL A 54 1.01 3.72 -11.35
C VAL A 54 1.51 4.27 -12.69
N MET A 55 2.82 4.23 -12.93
CA MET A 55 3.39 4.64 -14.21
C MET A 55 2.87 3.80 -15.37
N THR A 56 2.85 2.47 -15.22
CA THR A 56 2.37 1.57 -16.27
C THR A 56 0.87 1.79 -16.54
N SER A 57 0.06 1.90 -15.49
CA SER A 57 -1.38 2.18 -15.58
C SER A 57 -1.66 3.53 -16.27
N THR A 58 -0.86 4.55 -15.96
CA THR A 58 -0.92 5.87 -16.59
C THR A 58 -0.51 5.81 -18.06
N LEU A 59 0.58 5.11 -18.39
CA LEU A 59 1.05 4.97 -19.77
C LEU A 59 0.07 4.21 -20.65
N LEU A 60 -0.59 3.18 -20.10
CA LEU A 60 -1.64 2.44 -20.81
C LEU A 60 -2.85 3.32 -21.10
N THR A 61 -3.32 4.08 -20.10
CA THR A 61 -4.61 4.80 -20.21
C THR A 61 -4.48 6.23 -20.74
N GLY A 62 -3.30 6.84 -20.64
CA GLY A 62 -3.06 8.27 -20.89
C GLY A 62 -3.81 9.20 -19.93
N ARG A 63 -4.33 8.69 -18.79
CA ARG A 63 -5.14 9.45 -17.83
C ARG A 63 -4.37 9.75 -16.56
N PHE A 64 -4.75 10.84 -15.88
CA PHE A 64 -4.25 11.21 -14.55
C PHE A 64 -2.71 11.38 -14.47
N VAL A 65 -2.06 11.80 -15.56
CA VAL A 65 -0.60 11.98 -15.62
C VAL A 65 -0.06 12.87 -14.50
N TRP A 66 -0.74 13.99 -14.22
CA TRP A 66 -0.34 14.90 -13.15
C TRP A 66 -0.34 14.21 -11.77
N LEU A 67 -1.33 13.35 -11.51
CA LEU A 67 -1.48 12.62 -10.25
C LEU A 67 -0.38 11.58 -10.11
N ALA A 68 -0.11 10.85 -11.20
CA ALA A 68 0.99 9.90 -11.29
C ALA A 68 2.35 10.57 -11.03
N CYS A 69 2.59 11.76 -11.61
CA CYS A 69 3.84 12.50 -11.35
C CYS A 69 4.04 12.83 -9.87
N ILE A 70 2.99 13.28 -9.17
CA ILE A 70 3.08 13.59 -7.74
C ILE A 70 3.39 12.33 -6.94
N GLN A 71 2.67 11.23 -7.19
CA GLN A 71 2.89 9.95 -6.51
C GLN A 71 4.30 9.40 -6.78
N VAL A 72 4.78 9.45 -8.03
CA VAL A 72 6.14 9.01 -8.39
C VAL A 72 7.19 9.80 -7.62
N ILE A 73 7.07 11.12 -7.55
CA ILE A 73 8.01 11.97 -6.80
C ILE A 73 8.01 11.58 -5.32
N GLN A 74 6.83 11.43 -4.71
CA GLN A 74 6.68 11.01 -3.32
C GLN A 74 7.33 9.65 -3.06
N HIS A 75 7.06 8.64 -3.89
CA HIS A 75 7.58 7.29 -3.70
C HIS A 75 9.07 7.17 -3.97
N LEU A 76 9.59 7.90 -4.96
CA LEU A 76 11.04 7.98 -5.17
C LEU A 76 11.73 8.63 -3.97
N PHE A 77 11.15 9.69 -3.40
CA PHE A 77 11.66 10.28 -2.17
C PHE A 77 11.71 9.24 -1.03
N TYR A 78 10.65 8.46 -0.81
CA TYR A 78 10.65 7.41 0.21
C TYR A 78 11.62 6.28 -0.10
N PHE A 79 11.76 5.88 -1.35
CA PHE A 79 12.70 4.85 -1.77
C PHE A 79 14.15 5.25 -1.49
N PHE A 80 14.55 6.48 -1.85
CA PHE A 80 15.93 6.95 -1.67
C PHE A 80 16.24 7.31 -0.22
N THR A 81 15.27 7.84 0.52
CA THR A 81 15.48 8.31 1.90
C THR A 81 14.96 7.34 2.96
N TRP A 82 14.64 6.10 2.58
CA TRP A 82 14.11 5.07 3.46
C TRP A 82 14.97 4.88 4.70
N GLU A 83 14.36 4.96 5.89
CA GLU A 83 15.04 4.93 7.20
C GLU A 83 16.08 6.03 7.46
N GLN A 84 16.24 7.01 6.56
CA GLN A 84 17.19 8.12 6.71
C GLN A 84 16.48 9.42 7.06
N SER A 85 15.44 9.79 6.31
CA SER A 85 14.71 11.03 6.53
C SER A 85 13.68 10.91 7.65
N TYR A 86 13.36 12.06 8.27
CA TYR A 86 12.29 12.15 9.26
C TYR A 86 10.96 11.62 8.71
N MET A 87 10.60 12.04 7.50
CA MET A 87 9.34 11.64 6.86
C MET A 87 9.30 10.14 6.56
N ALA A 88 10.39 9.56 6.06
CA ALA A 88 10.45 8.11 5.83
C ALA A 88 10.32 7.31 7.13
N LYS A 89 11.05 7.71 8.19
CA LYS A 89 10.93 7.07 9.51
C LYS A 89 9.52 7.19 10.08
N ARG A 90 8.87 8.32 9.89
CA ARG A 90 7.50 8.57 10.34
C ARG A 90 6.49 7.67 9.63
N ILE A 91 6.59 7.49 8.32
CA ILE A 91 5.76 6.53 7.56
C ILE A 91 6.01 5.09 7.99
N VAL A 92 7.28 4.73 8.25
CA VAL A 92 7.63 3.40 8.78
C VAL A 92 6.97 3.15 10.13
N ASP A 93 7.11 4.11 11.04
CA ASP A 93 6.54 4.02 12.39
C ASP A 93 5.00 3.96 12.30
N TRP A 94 4.35 4.89 11.59
CA TRP A 94 2.90 4.91 11.33
C TRP A 94 2.35 3.57 10.85
N SER A 95 3.07 2.96 9.90
CA SER A 95 2.65 1.73 9.21
C SER A 95 3.08 0.46 9.94
N SER A 96 3.61 0.57 11.16
CA SER A 96 4.09 -0.55 11.96
C SER A 96 3.13 -0.98 13.07
N LEU A 97 3.17 -2.27 13.43
CA LEU A 97 2.51 -2.82 14.61
C LEU A 97 3.03 -2.18 15.91
N ASP A 98 4.31 -1.78 15.91
CA ASP A 98 5.02 -1.20 17.05
C ASP A 98 4.34 0.09 17.49
N TRP A 99 3.99 0.96 16.54
CA TRP A 99 3.33 2.23 16.83
C TRP A 99 1.97 2.02 17.46
N PHE A 100 1.23 1.00 17.04
CA PHE A 100 -0.06 0.66 17.63
C PHE A 100 0.05 0.12 19.05
N LYS A 101 1.17 -0.48 19.42
CA LYS A 101 1.40 -1.00 20.77
C LYS A 101 1.92 0.06 21.72
N THR A 102 2.69 1.04 21.24
CA THR A 102 3.28 2.07 22.09
C THR A 102 2.44 3.34 22.15
N GLU A 103 2.08 3.90 20.99
CA GLU A 103 1.44 5.23 20.88
C GLU A 103 -0.06 5.14 20.60
N GLY A 104 -0.46 4.18 19.76
CA GLY A 104 -1.83 3.98 19.31
C GLY A 104 -2.70 3.11 20.22
N ALA A 105 -2.14 2.51 21.27
CA ALA A 105 -2.82 1.52 22.09
C ALA A 105 -4.03 2.13 22.81
N GLY A 106 -5.22 1.61 22.51
CA GLY A 106 -6.47 2.10 23.10
C GLY A 106 -7.00 3.44 22.55
N ARG A 107 -6.31 4.08 21.60
CA ARG A 107 -6.80 5.32 20.97
C ARG A 107 -7.83 5.01 19.88
N PRO A 108 -8.96 5.74 19.81
CA PRO A 108 -9.88 5.66 18.68
C PRO A 108 -9.16 5.95 17.37
N VAL A 109 -9.63 5.34 16.27
CA VAL A 109 -9.04 5.53 14.93
C VAL A 109 -8.93 7.02 14.57
N VAL A 110 -9.94 7.83 14.89
CA VAL A 110 -9.93 9.29 14.64
C VAL A 110 -8.79 9.99 15.37
N SER A 111 -8.54 9.66 16.64
CA SER A 111 -7.43 10.26 17.41
C SER A 111 -6.07 9.89 16.81
N ARG A 112 -5.93 8.67 16.30
CA ARG A 112 -4.72 8.23 15.60
C ARG A 112 -4.51 9.01 14.30
N MET A 113 -5.55 9.14 13.48
CA MET A 113 -5.50 9.92 12.24
C MET A 113 -5.07 11.36 12.53
N LEU A 114 -5.63 12.00 13.56
CA LEU A 114 -5.29 13.37 13.94
C LEU A 114 -3.85 13.50 14.46
N SER A 115 -3.30 12.49 15.13
CA SER A 115 -1.92 12.53 15.65
C SER A 115 -0.85 12.49 14.56
N GLN A 116 -1.16 11.93 13.38
CA GLN A 116 -0.24 11.84 12.24
C GLN A 116 -0.96 12.14 10.93
N LEU A 117 -1.54 13.33 10.85
CA LEU A 117 -2.30 13.79 9.68
C LEU A 117 -1.51 13.72 8.38
N ASP A 118 -0.22 14.02 8.42
CA ASP A 118 0.68 13.92 7.27
C ASP A 118 0.78 12.49 6.74
N SER A 119 1.00 11.51 7.62
CA SER A 119 1.11 10.09 7.26
C SER A 119 -0.24 9.52 6.82
N PHE A 120 -1.32 9.94 7.48
CA PHE A 120 -2.68 9.60 7.09
C PHE A 120 -3.00 10.14 5.69
N CYS A 121 -2.78 11.43 5.45
CA CYS A 121 -3.05 12.09 4.17
C CYS A 121 -2.19 11.52 3.05
N GLY A 122 -0.91 11.23 3.30
CA GLY A 122 -0.03 10.59 2.32
C GLY A 122 -0.50 9.20 1.92
N THR A 123 -0.83 8.35 2.91
CA THR A 123 -1.35 6.99 2.66
C THR A 123 -2.73 7.03 1.98
N LEU A 124 -3.60 7.96 2.36
CA LEU A 124 -4.90 8.17 1.73
C LEU A 124 -4.74 8.65 0.29
N PHE A 125 -3.81 9.58 0.04
CA PHE A 125 -3.48 10.04 -1.30
C PHE A 125 -3.04 8.87 -2.18
N ASP A 126 -2.12 8.03 -1.71
CA ASP A 126 -1.65 6.85 -2.44
C ASP A 126 -2.80 5.91 -2.78
N MET A 127 -3.65 5.58 -1.79
CA MET A 127 -4.84 4.76 -2.00
C MET A 127 -5.76 5.34 -3.10
N LEU A 128 -5.98 6.66 -3.09
CA LEU A 128 -6.81 7.33 -4.10
C LEU A 128 -6.17 7.33 -5.48
N VAL A 129 -4.84 7.46 -5.59
CA VAL A 129 -4.12 7.34 -6.87
C VAL A 129 -4.39 5.97 -7.48
N HIS A 130 -4.23 4.90 -6.71
CA HIS A 130 -4.50 3.53 -7.20
C HIS A 130 -5.97 3.33 -7.60
N MET A 131 -6.92 3.89 -6.84
CA MET A 131 -8.33 3.86 -7.22
C MET A 131 -8.60 4.59 -8.55
N CYS A 132 -7.94 5.74 -8.78
CA CYS A 132 -8.04 6.45 -10.05
C CYS A 132 -7.44 5.64 -11.20
N MET A 133 -6.30 4.96 -10.98
CA MET A 133 -5.68 4.08 -11.98
C MET A 133 -6.57 2.88 -12.32
N MET A 134 -7.13 2.22 -11.31
CA MET A 134 -8.13 1.16 -11.50
C MET A 134 -9.32 1.67 -12.33
N TYR A 135 -9.87 2.83 -11.97
CA TYR A 135 -11.02 3.39 -12.67
C TYR A 135 -10.69 3.65 -14.15
N ALA A 136 -9.52 4.24 -14.45
CA ALA A 136 -9.10 4.47 -15.82
C ALA A 136 -8.93 3.17 -16.61
N LEU A 137 -8.27 2.16 -16.04
CA LEU A 137 -8.06 0.85 -16.66
C LEU A 137 -9.38 0.13 -16.90
N GLY A 138 -10.25 0.10 -15.88
CA GLY A 138 -11.56 -0.55 -15.94
C GLY A 138 -12.44 0.08 -17.01
N ARG A 139 -12.49 1.41 -17.08
CA ARG A 139 -13.29 2.11 -18.10
C ARG A 139 -12.75 1.98 -19.52
N ALA A 140 -11.43 1.91 -19.68
CA ALA A 140 -10.80 1.89 -21.01
C ALA A 140 -10.73 0.48 -21.62
N TYR A 141 -10.56 -0.57 -20.80
CA TYR A 141 -10.14 -1.88 -21.31
C TYR A 141 -10.94 -3.08 -20.80
N LEU A 142 -11.72 -2.96 -19.72
CA LEU A 142 -12.35 -4.10 -19.07
C LEU A 142 -13.88 -4.02 -19.13
N ASP A 143 -14.50 -5.16 -19.38
CA ASP A 143 -15.91 -5.38 -19.13
C ASP A 143 -16.12 -5.82 -17.67
N VAL A 144 -17.38 -6.04 -17.28
CA VAL A 144 -17.73 -6.50 -15.92
C VAL A 144 -17.03 -7.81 -15.58
N THR A 145 -16.94 -8.75 -16.53
CA THR A 145 -16.27 -10.04 -16.34
C THR A 145 -14.78 -9.85 -16.04
N GLY A 146 -14.08 -9.03 -16.83
CA GLY A 146 -12.67 -8.72 -16.63
C GLY A 146 -12.40 -8.07 -15.28
N VAL A 147 -13.27 -7.16 -14.83
CA VAL A 147 -13.18 -6.57 -13.49
C VAL A 147 -13.33 -7.63 -12.40
N LEU A 148 -14.32 -8.53 -12.50
CA LEU A 148 -14.50 -9.60 -11.52
C LEU A 148 -13.29 -10.53 -11.45
N VAL A 149 -12.72 -10.91 -12.60
CA VAL A 149 -11.50 -11.73 -12.66
C VAL A 149 -10.32 -11.00 -12.00
N ALA A 150 -10.11 -9.72 -12.31
CA ALA A 150 -9.02 -8.94 -11.74
C ALA A 150 -9.17 -8.78 -10.21
N VAL A 151 -10.39 -8.60 -9.71
CA VAL A 151 -10.71 -8.59 -8.28
C VAL A 151 -10.33 -9.91 -7.62
N LEU A 152 -10.69 -11.06 -8.21
CA LEU A 152 -10.32 -12.37 -7.68
C LEU A 152 -8.81 -12.59 -7.64
N LEU A 153 -8.09 -12.15 -8.69
CA LEU A 153 -6.63 -12.23 -8.73
C LEU A 153 -5.98 -11.39 -7.63
N ALA A 154 -6.45 -10.16 -7.41
CA ALA A 154 -5.94 -9.30 -6.35
C ALA A 154 -6.20 -9.90 -4.95
N GLN A 155 -7.39 -10.46 -4.74
CA GLN A 155 -7.74 -11.14 -3.48
C GLN A 155 -6.86 -12.37 -3.24
N ALA A 156 -6.61 -13.18 -4.27
CA ALA A 156 -5.69 -14.31 -4.18
C ALA A 156 -4.26 -13.85 -3.83
N ALA A 157 -3.77 -12.77 -4.45
CA ALA A 157 -2.47 -12.19 -4.14
C ALA A 157 -2.39 -11.68 -2.69
N LEU A 158 -3.42 -10.97 -2.22
CA LEU A 158 -3.52 -10.56 -0.81
C LEU A 158 -3.50 -11.75 0.13
N TYR A 159 -4.19 -12.85 -0.21
CA TYR A 159 -4.20 -14.04 0.63
C TYR A 159 -2.80 -14.67 0.73
N VAL A 160 -2.08 -14.75 -0.40
CA VAL A 160 -0.74 -15.32 -0.50
C VAL A 160 0.33 -14.45 0.20
N VAL A 161 0.15 -13.13 0.25
CA VAL A 161 1.16 -12.19 0.79
C VAL A 161 0.76 -11.62 2.16
N VAL A 162 -0.41 -11.00 2.28
CA VAL A 162 -0.83 -10.27 3.48
C VAL A 162 -1.49 -11.18 4.52
N PHE A 163 -2.24 -12.20 4.10
CA PHE A 163 -2.88 -13.13 5.04
C PHE A 163 -2.11 -14.43 5.25
N ASN A 164 -0.96 -14.59 4.59
CA ASN A 164 -0.15 -15.79 4.72
C ASN A 164 0.53 -15.85 6.09
N PRO A 165 0.30 -16.91 6.90
CA PRO A 165 0.78 -17.01 8.27
C PRO A 165 2.30 -17.16 8.39
N LYS A 166 3.01 -17.37 7.28
CA LYS A 166 4.48 -17.39 7.25
C LYS A 166 5.08 -15.98 7.26
N PHE A 167 4.30 -14.97 6.87
CA PHE A 167 4.70 -13.57 6.94
C PHE A 167 4.16 -12.92 8.21
N ALA A 168 4.79 -11.81 8.63
CA ALA A 168 4.47 -11.20 9.92
C ALA A 168 3.26 -10.26 9.90
N TRP A 169 2.58 -10.16 8.76
CA TRP A 169 1.38 -9.35 8.60
C TRP A 169 0.31 -9.77 9.60
N SER A 170 -0.04 -8.88 10.53
CA SER A 170 -0.95 -9.19 11.63
C SER A 170 -1.88 -8.04 11.94
N HIS A 171 -3.00 -8.35 12.60
CA HIS A 171 -3.85 -7.33 13.19
C HIS A 171 -3.25 -6.91 14.56
N PRO A 172 -3.19 -5.62 14.92
CA PRO A 172 -2.57 -5.15 16.17
C PRO A 172 -3.14 -5.81 17.45
N ASN A 173 -4.44 -6.17 17.41
CA ASN A 173 -5.14 -6.82 18.52
C ASN A 173 -5.15 -8.36 18.45
N SER A 174 -4.63 -8.96 17.38
CA SER A 174 -4.62 -10.42 17.19
C SER A 174 -3.33 -10.84 16.48
N MET A 175 -2.22 -10.80 17.23
CA MET A 175 -0.90 -11.17 16.74
C MET A 175 -0.48 -12.55 17.26
N PRO A 176 0.04 -13.44 16.40
CA PRO A 176 0.69 -14.67 16.86
C PRO A 176 1.88 -14.36 17.78
N GLY A 177 2.14 -15.21 18.78
CA GLY A 177 3.21 -14.96 19.76
C GLY A 177 4.60 -14.78 19.13
N TRP A 178 4.88 -15.41 17.99
CA TRP A 178 6.13 -15.22 17.26
C TRP A 178 6.24 -13.84 16.59
N VAL A 179 5.13 -13.21 16.20
CA VAL A 179 5.09 -11.82 15.69
C VAL A 179 5.22 -10.84 16.86
N GLN A 180 4.60 -11.12 18.01
CA GLN A 180 4.72 -10.26 19.19
C GLN A 180 6.18 -10.08 19.64
N ARG A 181 6.98 -11.16 19.61
CA ARG A 181 8.43 -11.10 19.90
C ARG A 181 9.23 -10.25 18.90
N ARG A 182 8.60 -9.77 17.84
CA ARG A 182 9.22 -8.97 16.78
C ARG A 182 8.95 -7.49 16.91
N ILE A 183 8.03 -7.10 17.78
CA ILE A 183 7.79 -5.71 18.17
C ILE A 183 9.01 -5.19 18.93
N GLY A 184 9.43 -3.98 18.60
CA GLY A 184 10.54 -3.26 19.18
C GLY A 184 10.21 -1.78 19.39
N ALA A 185 11.25 -0.95 19.40
CA ALA A 185 11.12 0.48 19.59
C ALA A 185 10.82 1.21 18.27
N LEU A 186 10.08 2.31 18.38
CA LEU A 186 9.91 3.30 17.31
C LEU A 186 11.21 4.06 17.06
N ALA A 187 11.37 4.59 15.84
CA ALA A 187 12.52 5.43 15.54
C ALA A 187 12.32 6.87 16.00
N LEU A 188 11.07 7.34 16.02
CA LEU A 188 10.71 8.66 16.50
C LEU A 188 10.06 8.58 17.88
N ARG A 189 10.30 9.60 18.69
CA ARG A 189 9.51 9.87 19.90
C ARG A 189 8.37 10.82 19.50
N TYR A 190 7.17 10.52 19.97
CA TYR A 190 5.97 11.31 19.72
C TYR A 190 5.54 11.89 21.07
N ASP A 191 6.19 12.97 21.46
CA ASP A 191 5.92 13.76 22.66
C ASP A 191 4.79 14.79 22.47
#